data_AF-A0AAD7KV38-F1
#
_entry.id   AF-A0AAD7KV38-F1
#
_cell.length_a   1.000
_cell.length_b   1.000
_cell.length_c   1.000
_cell.angle_alpha   90.00
_cell.angle_beta   90.00
_cell.angle_gamma   90.00
#
_symmetry.space_group_name_H-M   'P 1'
#
loop_
_entity.id
_entity.type
_entity.pdbx_description
1 polymer ?
#
loop_
_entity_poly.entity_id
_entity_poly.type
_entity_poly.pdbx_seq_one_letter_code
_entity_poly.pdbx_strand_id
1 'polypeptide(L)'
;MSIEKRLNRGKIDDEDLVDVLLRLQQAGSLDIEITTNSMKAVIWDIFGAGTDTSSTVIEWAMSEMMKSPRVIKKARSKIRQAFKGKKDIQETDLEELHYLNCD
;
A
#
# COMPACT_ATOMS: atom_id res chain seq x y z
N MET A 1 -12.57 6.89 12.36
CA MET A 1 -12.49 5.41 12.49
C MET A 1 -11.79 5.12 13.79
N SER A 2 -12.52 4.61 14.79
CA SER A 2 -12.08 4.58 16.20
C SER A 2 -11.22 3.35 16.50
N ILE A 3 -10.23 3.48 17.39
CA ILE A 3 -9.31 2.41 17.84
C ILE A 3 -10.09 1.20 18.37
N GLU A 4 -11.21 1.43 19.07
CA GLU A 4 -12.09 0.36 19.56
C GLU A 4 -12.66 -0.52 18.44
N LYS A 5 -12.89 0.03 17.24
CA LYS A 5 -13.39 -0.75 16.10
C LYS A 5 -12.32 -1.69 15.54
N ARG A 6 -11.03 -1.32 15.67
CA ARG A 6 -9.88 -2.10 15.20
C ARG A 6 -9.62 -3.31 16.11
N LEU A 7 -9.73 -3.11 17.42
CA LEU A 7 -9.57 -4.19 18.42
C LEU A 7 -10.58 -5.34 18.29
N ASN A 8 -11.75 -5.10 17.67
CA ASN A 8 -12.78 -6.10 17.45
C ASN A 8 -12.67 -6.84 16.10
N ARG A 9 -11.63 -6.61 15.30
CA ARG A 9 -11.43 -7.30 14.01
C ARG A 9 -10.80 -8.68 14.25
N GLY A 10 -11.64 -9.70 14.39
CA GLY A 10 -11.23 -11.06 14.81
C GLY A 10 -10.68 -12.00 13.72
N LYS A 11 -10.17 -11.51 12.59
CA LYS A 11 -9.56 -12.36 11.53
C LYS A 11 -8.12 -11.93 11.27
N ILE A 12 -7.18 -12.87 11.41
CA ILE A 12 -5.74 -12.68 11.16
C ILE A 12 -5.48 -12.28 9.70
N ASP A 13 -6.28 -12.77 8.75
CA ASP A 13 -6.15 -12.45 7.31
C ASP A 13 -6.45 -10.98 6.94
N ASP A 14 -6.91 -10.17 7.89
CA ASP A 14 -7.32 -8.77 7.69
C ASP A 14 -6.64 -7.83 8.73
N GLU A 15 -5.60 -8.34 9.41
CA GLU A 15 -4.78 -7.62 10.39
C GLU A 15 -3.82 -6.67 9.67
N ASP A 16 -3.92 -5.37 9.95
CA ASP A 16 -2.97 -4.37 9.44
C ASP A 16 -1.84 -4.09 10.44
N LEU A 17 -0.80 -3.35 10.02
CA LEU A 17 0.34 -3.01 10.87
C LEU A 17 -0.07 -2.37 12.21
N VAL A 18 -1.11 -1.54 12.21
CA VAL A 18 -1.60 -0.87 13.43
C VAL A 18 -2.26 -1.89 14.35
N ASP A 19 -2.99 -2.86 13.79
CA ASP A 19 -3.60 -3.95 14.56
C ASP A 19 -2.53 -4.79 15.26
N VAL A 20 -1.42 -5.12 14.57
CA VAL A 20 -0.26 -5.81 15.17
C VAL A 20 0.37 -4.98 16.30
N LEU A 21 0.61 -3.69 16.07
CA LEU A 21 1.21 -2.80 17.07
C LEU A 21 0.32 -2.64 18.32
N LEU A 22 -1.00 -2.56 18.14
CA LEU A 22 -1.98 -2.53 19.23
C LEU A 22 -1.99 -3.84 20.02
N ARG A 23 -1.94 -4.98 19.32
CA ARG A 23 -1.88 -6.31 19.97
C ARG A 23 -0.60 -6.47 20.79
N LEU A 24 0.54 -6.03 20.27
CA LEU A 24 1.81 -6.05 21.00
C LEU A 24 1.81 -5.12 22.22
N GLN A 25 1.17 -3.95 22.11
CA GLN A 25 0.97 -3.05 23.24
C GLN A 25 0.11 -3.70 24.35
N GLN A 26 -0.98 -4.38 23.98
CA GLN A 26 -1.87 -5.04 24.94
C GLN A 26 -1.28 -6.31 25.57
N ALA A 27 -0.48 -7.06 24.82
CA ALA A 27 0.15 -8.28 25.31
C ALA A 27 1.18 -8.03 26.42
N GLY A 28 1.73 -6.80 26.52
CA GLY A 28 2.73 -6.44 27.52
C GLY A 28 3.98 -7.34 27.48
N SER A 29 4.21 -8.02 26.35
CA SER A 29 5.20 -9.11 26.20
C SER A 29 6.59 -8.63 25.82
N LEU A 30 6.81 -7.31 25.76
CA LEU A 30 8.06 -6.68 25.40
C LEU A 30 8.68 -6.05 26.64
N ASP A 31 10.00 -6.17 26.78
CA ASP A 31 10.78 -5.49 27.84
C ASP A 31 10.68 -3.95 27.74
N ILE A 32 10.25 -3.44 26.59
CA ILE A 32 10.01 -2.02 26.32
C ILE A 32 8.51 -1.83 26.04
N GLU A 33 7.87 -1.00 26.86
CA GLU A 33 6.45 -0.68 26.70
C GLU A 33 6.24 0.12 25.40
N ILE A 34 5.38 -0.39 24.51
CA ILE A 34 4.98 0.34 23.31
C ILE A 34 4.04 1.47 23.73
N THR A 35 4.55 2.70 23.73
CA THR A 35 3.72 3.89 23.95
C THR A 35 3.03 4.31 22.65
N THR A 36 1.92 5.04 22.77
CA THR A 36 1.24 5.65 21.62
C THR A 36 2.16 6.56 20.81
N ASN A 37 3.13 7.21 21.45
CA ASN A 37 4.11 8.05 20.76
C ASN A 37 5.09 7.22 19.95
N SER A 38 5.60 6.12 20.51
CA SER A 38 6.45 5.17 19.79
C SER A 38 5.73 4.56 18.59
N MET A 39 4.46 4.19 18.75
CA MET A 39 3.62 3.67 17.66
C MET A 39 3.45 4.70 16.53
N LYS A 40 3.12 5.95 16.88
CA LYS A 40 3.02 7.04 15.90
C LYS A 40 4.35 7.29 15.19
N ALA A 41 5.47 7.23 15.91
CA ALA A 41 6.79 7.43 15.34
C ALA A 41 7.14 6.34 14.30
N VAL A 42 6.90 5.06 14.61
CA VAL A 42 7.13 3.95 13.67
C VAL A 42 6.25 4.08 12.43
N ILE A 43 4.96 4.39 12.60
CA ILE A 43 4.04 4.61 11.48
C ILE A 43 4.56 5.76 10.59
N TRP A 44 4.98 6.87 11.21
CA TRP A 44 5.49 8.03 10.49
C TRP A 44 6.78 7.73 9.72
N ASP A 45 7.69 6.98 10.33
CA ASP A 45 8.97 6.60 9.72
C ASP A 45 8.77 5.75 8.45
N ILE A 46 7.88 4.75 8.53
CA ILE A 46 7.53 3.89 7.39
C ILE A 46 6.90 4.72 6.26
N PHE A 47 5.93 5.58 6.58
CA PHE A 47 5.29 6.41 5.56
C PHE A 47 6.27 7.42 4.96
N GLY A 48 7.09 8.08 5.76
CA GLY A 48 8.09 9.04 5.28
C GLY A 48 9.10 8.39 4.34
N ALA A 49 9.75 7.31 4.79
CA ALA A 49 10.75 6.60 3.99
C ALA A 49 10.18 5.97 2.71
N GLY A 50 8.97 5.41 2.78
CA GLY A 50 8.32 4.76 1.65
C GLY A 50 7.73 5.73 0.61
N THR A 51 7.26 6.90 1.03
CA THR A 51 6.57 7.84 0.14
C THR A 51 7.53 8.53 -0.81
N ASP A 52 8.65 9.06 -0.31
CA ASP A 52 9.59 9.83 -1.15
C ASP A 52 10.22 8.94 -2.23
N THR A 53 10.60 7.71 -1.86
CA THR A 53 11.19 6.73 -2.76
C THR A 53 10.20 6.27 -3.84
N SER A 54 8.98 5.87 -3.44
CA SER A 54 7.95 5.40 -4.38
C SER A 54 7.47 6.52 -5.31
N SER A 55 7.32 7.74 -4.79
CA SER A 55 6.90 8.90 -5.60
C SER A 55 7.94 9.22 -6.66
N THR A 56 9.22 9.21 -6.29
CA THR A 56 10.33 9.43 -7.24
C THR A 56 10.31 8.40 -8.38
N VAL A 57 10.10 7.13 -8.07
CA VAL A 57 10.01 6.06 -9.10
C VAL A 57 8.83 6.30 -10.05
N ILE A 58 7.65 6.64 -9.50
CA ILE A 58 6.45 6.91 -10.31
C ILE A 58 6.66 8.15 -11.19
N GLU A 59 7.27 9.21 -10.66
CA GLU A 59 7.61 10.42 -11.42
C GLU A 59 8.54 10.13 -12.60
N TRP A 60 9.59 9.33 -12.38
CA TRP A 60 10.50 8.90 -13.43
C TRP A 60 9.78 8.06 -14.49
N ALA A 61 9.00 7.06 -14.06
CA ALA A 61 8.26 6.19 -14.96
C ALA A 61 7.29 6.99 -15.83
N MET A 62 6.51 7.91 -15.24
CA MET A 62 5.59 8.77 -15.98
C MET A 62 6.35 9.69 -16.95
N SER A 63 7.44 10.31 -16.50
CA SER A 63 8.27 11.18 -17.34
C SER A 63 8.80 10.44 -18.57
N GLU A 64 9.27 9.20 -18.40
CA GLU A 64 9.78 8.38 -19.51
C GLU A 64 8.67 7.90 -20.43
N MET A 65 7.50 7.53 -19.88
CA MET A 65 6.32 7.18 -20.67
C MET A 65 5.81 8.36 -21.50
N MET A 66 5.86 9.59 -20.98
CA MET A 66 5.42 10.79 -21.70
C MET A 66 6.31 11.11 -22.91
N LYS A 67 7.61 10.78 -22.85
CA LYS A 67 8.53 10.89 -24.00
C LYS A 67 8.24 9.88 -25.10
N SER A 68 7.52 8.80 -24.80
CA SER A 68 7.20 7.73 -25.77
C SER A 68 5.69 7.56 -25.97
N PRO A 69 5.08 8.27 -26.96
CA PRO A 69 3.65 8.18 -27.26
C PRO A 69 3.14 6.76 -27.55
N ARG A 70 4.02 5.86 -28.01
CA ARG A 70 3.68 4.46 -28.27
C ARG A 70 3.50 3.67 -26.96
N VAL A 71 4.40 3.87 -25.99
CA VAL A 71 4.39 3.19 -24.69
C VAL A 71 3.16 3.59 -23.88
N ILE A 72 2.88 4.88 -23.76
CA ILE A 72 1.72 5.35 -22.99
C ILE A 72 0.38 4.93 -23.61
N LYS A 73 0.27 4.85 -24.95
CA LYS A 73 -0.91 4.30 -25.63
C LYS A 73 -1.09 2.82 -25.33
N LYS A 74 -0.01 2.03 -25.39
CA LYS A 74 -0.05 0.59 -25.10
C LYS A 74 -0.44 0.32 -23.65
N ALA A 75 0.15 1.04 -22.69
CA ALA A 75 -0.19 0.94 -21.27
C ALA A 75 -1.68 1.21 -21.01
N ARG A 76 -2.20 2.34 -21.50
CA ARG A 76 -3.62 2.70 -21.33
C ARG A 76 -4.57 1.69 -21.98
N SER A 77 -4.21 1.16 -23.14
CA SER A 77 -4.98 0.10 -23.79
C SER A 77 -5.01 -1.19 -22.97
N LYS A 78 -3.87 -1.58 -22.37
CA LYS A 78 -3.77 -2.78 -21.53
C LYS A 78 -4.58 -2.66 -20.25
N ILE A 79 -4.50 -1.52 -19.57
CA ILE A 79 -5.33 -1.21 -18.39
C ILE A 79 -6.82 -1.31 -18.74
N ARG A 80 -7.24 -0.68 -19.85
CA ARG A 80 -8.65 -0.68 -20.28
C ARG A 80 -9.14 -2.07 -20.68
N GLN A 81 -8.27 -2.90 -21.25
CA GLN A 81 -8.56 -4.29 -21.60
C GLN A 81 -8.66 -5.19 -20.35
N ALA A 82 -7.72 -5.06 -19.40
CA ALA A 82 -7.67 -5.86 -18.18
C ALA A 82 -8.92 -5.64 -17.32
N PHE A 83 -9.29 -4.37 -17.08
CA PHE A 83 -10.40 -4.06 -16.19
C PHE A 83 -11.78 -4.02 -16.86
N LYS A 84 -11.86 -4.04 -18.20
CA LYS A 84 -13.12 -4.03 -19.00
C LYS A 84 -14.17 -2.99 -18.55
N GLY A 85 -13.76 -1.90 -17.90
CA GLY A 85 -14.67 -0.89 -17.35
C GLY A 85 -15.24 -1.20 -15.97
N LYS A 86 -14.66 -2.11 -15.19
CA LYS A 86 -14.90 -2.24 -13.75
C LYS A 86 -14.75 -0.86 -13.09
N LYS A 87 -15.72 -0.52 -12.24
CA LYS A 87 -15.74 0.75 -11.49
C LYS A 87 -14.87 0.68 -10.25
N ASP A 88 -14.88 -0.48 -9.58
CA ASP A 88 -14.06 -0.76 -8.41
C ASP A 88 -13.01 -1.82 -8.78
N ILE A 89 -11.75 -1.48 -8.55
CA ILE A 89 -10.59 -2.33 -8.84
C ILE A 89 -10.05 -2.80 -7.49
N GLN A 90 -9.90 -4.11 -7.32
CA GLN A 90 -9.26 -4.69 -6.13
C GLN A 90 -7.79 -5.00 -6.39
N GLU A 91 -7.02 -5.20 -5.32
CA GLU A 91 -5.60 -5.52 -5.43
C GLU A 91 -5.36 -6.82 -6.22
N THR A 92 -6.23 -7.82 -6.06
CA THR A 92 -6.19 -9.07 -6.84
C THR A 92 -6.42 -8.85 -8.33
N ASP A 93 -7.13 -7.78 -8.74
CA ASP A 93 -7.31 -7.46 -10.16
C ASP A 93 -6.02 -6.91 -10.80
N LEU A 94 -5.01 -6.53 -9.99
CA LEU A 94 -3.72 -6.04 -10.48
C LEU A 94 -2.81 -7.17 -10.98
N GLU A 95 -3.03 -8.42 -10.54
CA GLU A 95 -2.24 -9.58 -10.99
C GLU A 95 -2.33 -9.80 -12.51
N GLU A 96 -3.44 -9.38 -13.14
CA GLU A 96 -3.69 -9.47 -14.58
C GLU A 96 -2.87 -8.45 -15.42
N LEU A 97 -2.12 -7.55 -14.78
CA LEU A 97 -1.37 -6.47 -15.44
C LEU A 97 0.12 -6.78 -15.62
N HIS A 98 0.43 -7.80 -16.42
CA HIS A 98 1.82 -8.15 -16.77
C HIS A 98 2.65 -7.00 -17.39
N TYR A 99 2.03 -5.97 -17.97
CA TYR A 99 2.75 -4.84 -18.57
C TYR A 99 3.21 -3.78 -17.56
N LEU A 100 2.67 -3.82 -16.34
CA LEU A 100 3.00 -2.89 -15.25
C LEU A 100 3.83 -3.54 -14.15
N ASN A 101 3.96 -4.87 -14.20
CA ASN A 101 4.92 -5.58 -13.36
C ASN A 101 6.32 -5.33 -13.93
N CYS A 102 7.22 -4.84 -13.08
CA CYS A 102 8.64 -4.92 -13.35
C CYS A 102 9.06 -6.38 -13.14
N ASP A 103 9.51 -7.05 -14.20
CA ASP A 103 10.24 -8.32 -14.10
C ASP A 103 11.60 -8.11 -13.41
#